data_AF-A0A8B6XGX9-F1
#
_entry.id   AF-A0A8B6XGX9-F1
#
_cell.length_a   1.000
_cell.length_b   1.000
_cell.length_c   1.000
_cell.angle_alpha   90.00
_cell.angle_beta   90.00
_cell.angle_gamma   90.00
#
_symmetry.space_group_name_H-M   'P 1'
#
loop_
_entity.id
_entity.type
_entity.pdbx_description
1 polymer ?
#
loop_
_entity_poly.entity_id
_entity_poly.type
_entity_poly.pdbx_seq_one_letter_code
_entity_poly.pdbx_strand_id
1 'polypeptide(L)'
;MCKLSFVFMEKTIDQFLQNAESWFPVDDEIKQGCIITKSSTLQDMYKKTSHLLLNQYVSTQGLSISQMLRKSVETRDWLNTIEPRNVRAVMKRVVEDITIIDSQVGTLLAEGVRKAPSSDSSKRTHSILHTAQRNQMNYGKNLNIDTSLMSNIQKLFTERIEVFTAVDFNKISVLTGIIKIALKTLVECIRLRTFSKYGLQQIQVDTHYLQMYLWRFVHDENIVHFLLDEAINSAVHRCIEPEMMEPSVVEMICEKS
;
A
#
# COMPACT_ATOMS: atom_id res chain seq x y z
N MET A 1 -11.67 -9.33 20.66
CA MET A 1 -12.46 -8.21 21.20
C MET A 1 -12.89 -7.30 20.05
N CYS A 2 -13.56 -7.84 19.02
CA CYS A 2 -13.79 -7.07 17.79
C CYS A 2 -14.84 -7.61 16.79
N LYS A 3 -15.59 -8.64 17.22
CA LYS A 3 -17.04 -8.65 16.93
C LYS A 3 -17.72 -7.36 17.41
N LEU A 4 -17.07 -6.62 18.32
CA LEU A 4 -17.52 -5.33 18.85
C LEU A 4 -17.77 -4.33 17.73
N SER A 5 -16.82 -3.81 16.97
CA SER A 5 -17.05 -2.61 16.12
C SER A 5 -18.23 -2.67 15.14
N PHE A 6 -18.49 -3.83 14.50
CA PHE A 6 -19.61 -3.98 13.55
C PHE A 6 -20.94 -4.33 14.23
N VAL A 7 -20.94 -5.22 15.24
CA VAL A 7 -22.16 -5.52 16.03
C VAL A 7 -22.55 -4.33 16.92
N PHE A 8 -21.59 -3.51 17.32
CA PHE A 8 -21.76 -2.32 18.15
C PHE A 8 -22.38 -1.16 17.39
N MET A 9 -22.07 -1.02 16.09
CA MET A 9 -22.64 0.02 15.23
C MET A 9 -24.15 -0.12 15.08
N GLU A 10 -24.66 -1.35 14.97
CA GLU A 10 -26.06 -1.60 14.62
C GLU A 10 -26.95 -1.97 15.82
N LYS A 11 -26.39 -2.58 16.88
CA LYS A 11 -27.20 -3.06 18.02
C LYS A 11 -26.89 -2.38 19.35
N THR A 12 -25.69 -1.85 19.54
CA THR A 12 -25.28 -1.38 20.87
C THR A 12 -25.69 0.04 21.17
N ILE A 13 -25.78 0.93 20.18
CA ILE A 13 -26.35 2.27 20.39
C ILE A 13 -27.81 2.14 20.80
N ASP A 14 -28.58 1.33 20.07
CA ASP A 14 -30.00 1.12 20.39
C ASP A 14 -30.18 0.38 21.72
N GLN A 15 -29.36 -0.63 22.04
CA GLN A 15 -29.37 -1.27 23.37
C GLN A 15 -28.97 -0.32 24.51
N PHE A 16 -27.99 0.56 24.27
CA PHE A 16 -27.55 1.52 25.28
C PHE A 16 -28.62 2.59 25.52
N LEU A 17 -29.26 3.07 24.45
CA LEU A 17 -30.41 3.98 24.55
C LEU A 17 -31.58 3.32 25.28
N GLN A 18 -31.91 2.07 24.94
CA GLN A 18 -32.97 1.32 25.61
C GLN A 18 -32.67 1.11 27.11
N ASN A 19 -31.41 0.83 27.47
CA ASN A 19 -31.01 0.75 28.88
C ASN A 19 -31.06 2.11 29.57
N ALA A 20 -30.63 3.19 28.91
CA ALA A 20 -30.68 4.54 29.45
C ALA A 20 -32.12 5.00 29.70
N GLU A 21 -33.03 4.76 28.75
CA GLU A 21 -34.48 5.00 28.90
C GLU A 21 -35.08 4.21 30.06
N SER A 22 -34.55 3.01 30.36
CA SER A 22 -35.02 2.21 31.50
C SER A 22 -34.52 2.72 32.87
N TRP A 23 -33.39 3.42 32.91
CA TRP A 23 -32.75 3.86 34.15
C TRP A 23 -33.01 5.33 34.49
N PHE A 24 -33.36 6.14 33.49
CA PHE A 24 -33.64 7.55 33.64
C PHE A 24 -35.08 7.86 33.21
N PRO A 25 -35.81 8.74 33.92
CA PRO A 25 -37.18 9.12 33.57
C PRO A 25 -37.18 10.11 32.39
N VAL A 26 -36.69 9.66 31.24
CA VAL A 26 -36.48 10.48 30.03
C VAL A 26 -37.77 11.18 29.60
N ASP A 27 -38.93 10.52 29.74
CA ASP A 27 -40.25 11.07 29.40
C ASP A 27 -40.64 12.31 30.21
N ASP A 28 -40.20 12.41 31.47
CA ASP A 28 -40.53 13.55 32.34
C ASP A 28 -39.63 14.75 32.04
N GLU A 29 -38.39 14.52 31.60
CA GLU A 29 -37.50 15.58 31.12
C GLU A 29 -37.94 16.12 29.74
N ILE A 30 -38.44 15.27 28.84
CA ILE A 30 -39.02 15.72 27.56
C ILE A 30 -40.19 16.69 27.82
N LYS A 31 -41.07 16.38 28.78
CA LYS A 31 -42.20 17.24 29.17
C LYS A 31 -41.74 18.58 29.75
N GLN A 32 -40.54 18.64 30.34
CA GLN A 32 -39.91 19.88 30.82
C GLN A 32 -39.18 20.67 29.72
N GLY A 33 -39.27 20.23 28.46
CA GLY A 33 -38.71 20.94 27.31
C GLY A 33 -37.25 20.58 26.99
N CYS A 34 -36.73 19.48 27.55
CA CYS A 34 -35.36 19.04 27.28
C CYS A 34 -35.21 18.53 25.83
N ILE A 35 -34.11 18.92 25.17
CA ILE A 35 -33.83 18.52 23.78
C ILE A 35 -33.00 17.22 23.79
N ILE A 36 -33.57 16.14 23.27
CA ILE A 36 -32.89 14.84 23.16
C ILE A 36 -32.18 14.71 21.82
N THR A 37 -30.93 14.21 21.87
CA THR A 37 -30.18 13.86 20.66
C THR A 37 -30.77 12.60 20.04
N LYS A 38 -31.13 12.67 18.76
CA LYS A 38 -31.72 11.51 18.04
C LYS A 38 -30.71 10.35 17.94
N SER A 39 -31.20 9.11 18.02
CA SER A 39 -30.35 7.90 17.83
C SER A 39 -29.56 7.97 16.51
N SER A 40 -30.19 8.40 15.42
CA SER A 40 -29.52 8.57 14.12
C SER A 40 -28.32 9.52 14.18
N THR A 41 -28.40 10.61 14.96
CA THR A 41 -27.30 11.56 15.13
C THR A 41 -26.14 10.92 15.90
N LEU A 42 -26.43 10.11 16.92
CA LEU A 42 -25.41 9.37 17.67
C LEU A 42 -24.75 8.29 16.80
N GLN A 43 -25.53 7.58 15.98
CA GLN A 43 -25.03 6.60 15.01
C GLN A 43 -24.10 7.25 13.98
N ASP A 44 -24.48 8.41 13.43
CA ASP A 44 -23.66 9.18 12.50
C ASP A 44 -22.35 9.66 13.14
N MET A 45 -22.42 10.21 14.35
CA MET A 45 -21.25 10.66 15.11
C MET A 45 -20.29 9.50 15.39
N TYR A 46 -20.84 8.36 15.82
CA TYR A 46 -20.05 7.15 16.08
C TYR A 46 -19.37 6.64 14.80
N LYS A 47 -20.12 6.52 13.70
CA LYS A 47 -19.58 6.08 12.40
C LYS A 47 -18.47 7.00 11.91
N LYS A 48 -18.70 8.32 11.96
CA LYS A 48 -17.70 9.33 11.57
C LYS A 48 -16.44 9.23 12.42
N THR A 49 -16.60 9.15 13.75
CA THR A 49 -15.47 9.04 14.68
C THR A 49 -14.69 7.75 14.47
N SER A 50 -15.38 6.63 14.26
CA SER A 50 -14.76 5.35 13.99
C SER A 50 -13.91 5.37 12.71
N HIS A 51 -14.43 5.98 11.63
CA HIS A 51 -13.66 6.14 10.39
C HIS A 51 -12.44 7.06 10.56
N LEU A 52 -12.58 8.15 11.34
CA LEU A 52 -11.45 9.03 11.65
C LEU A 52 -10.34 8.27 12.39
N LEU A 53 -10.70 7.48 13.41
CA LEU A 53 -9.74 6.65 14.16
C LEU A 53 -9.07 5.60 13.26
N LEU A 54 -9.82 4.93 12.39
CA LEU A 54 -9.29 3.96 11.45
C LEU A 54 -8.29 4.59 10.46
N ASN A 55 -8.65 5.73 9.87
CA ASN A 55 -7.78 6.47 8.96
C ASN A 55 -6.51 6.96 9.66
N GLN A 56 -6.63 7.43 10.91
CA GLN A 56 -5.49 7.83 11.71
C GLN A 56 -4.56 6.64 11.99
N TYR A 57 -5.12 5.48 12.35
CA TYR A 57 -4.34 4.27 12.55
C TYR A 57 -3.56 3.87 11.30
N VAL A 58 -4.23 3.80 10.13
CA VAL A 58 -3.58 3.49 8.84
C VAL A 58 -2.47 4.49 8.54
N SER A 59 -2.73 5.78 8.76
CA SER A 59 -1.74 6.84 8.53
C SER A 59 -0.53 6.70 9.45
N THR A 60 -0.73 6.46 10.75
CA THR A 60 0.34 6.28 11.73
C THR A 60 1.19 5.04 11.43
N GLN A 61 0.56 3.89 11.14
CA GLN A 61 1.28 2.67 10.79
C GLN A 61 2.03 2.81 9.47
N GLY A 62 1.38 3.37 8.44
CA GLY A 62 2.01 3.67 7.16
C GLY A 62 3.23 4.58 7.31
N LEU A 63 3.10 5.65 8.11
CA LEU A 63 4.20 6.59 8.39
C LEU A 63 5.37 5.93 9.13
N SER A 64 5.11 5.02 10.07
CA SER A 64 6.18 4.28 10.77
C SER A 64 7.05 3.47 9.79
N ILE A 65 6.40 2.72 8.88
CA ILE A 65 7.10 1.96 7.83
C ILE A 65 7.81 2.90 6.85
N SER A 66 7.13 3.97 6.43
CA SER A 66 7.68 5.02 5.56
C SER A 66 8.95 5.65 6.12
N GLN A 67 9.04 5.87 7.44
CA GLN A 67 10.25 6.41 8.07
C GLN A 67 11.44 5.47 7.95
N MET A 68 11.23 4.15 8.11
CA MET A 68 12.30 3.16 7.92
C MET A 68 12.78 3.13 6.47
N LEU A 69 11.85 3.09 5.52
CA LEU A 69 12.14 3.11 4.09
C LEU A 69 12.91 4.38 3.70
N ARG A 70 12.41 5.54 4.12
CA ARG A 70 13.06 6.84 3.89
C ARG A 70 14.49 6.83 4.42
N LYS A 71 14.70 6.53 5.70
CA LYS A 71 16.04 6.51 6.31
C LYS A 71 16.98 5.56 5.56
N SER A 72 16.49 4.39 5.13
CA SER A 72 17.30 3.41 4.40
C SER A 72 17.74 3.87 3.02
N VAL A 73 16.96 4.73 2.36
CA VAL A 73 17.29 5.31 1.06
C VAL A 73 18.16 6.55 1.24
N GLU A 74 17.86 7.39 2.22
CA GLU A 74 18.54 8.67 2.40
C GLU A 74 19.99 8.53 2.86
N THR A 75 20.30 7.51 3.66
CA THR A 75 21.61 7.33 4.31
C THR A 75 22.60 6.48 3.50
N ARG A 76 22.16 5.82 2.43
CA ARG A 76 23.01 4.94 1.62
C ARG A 76 23.75 5.72 0.54
N ASP A 77 25.02 5.37 0.33
CA ASP A 77 25.78 5.79 -0.84
C ASP A 77 25.39 4.94 -2.06
N TRP A 78 24.52 5.50 -2.90
CA TRP A 78 24.01 4.85 -4.11
C TRP A 78 24.99 4.89 -5.30
N LEU A 79 26.01 5.74 -5.25
CA LEU A 79 27.02 5.86 -6.31
C LEU A 79 28.13 4.83 -6.12
N ASN A 80 28.50 4.51 -4.87
CA ASN A 80 29.54 3.52 -4.55
C ASN A 80 28.95 2.20 -4.04
N THR A 81 27.80 1.79 -4.58
CA THR A 81 27.19 0.50 -4.24
C THR A 81 27.93 -0.65 -4.93
N ILE A 82 28.16 -1.74 -4.21
CA ILE A 82 28.67 -3.00 -4.78
C ILE A 82 27.56 -3.83 -5.40
N GLU A 83 27.90 -4.75 -6.30
CA GLU A 83 26.95 -5.67 -6.91
C GLU A 83 26.10 -6.39 -5.84
N PRO A 84 24.75 -6.32 -5.93
CA PRO A 84 23.88 -6.84 -4.89
C PRO A 84 23.92 -8.37 -4.88
N ARG A 85 24.10 -8.95 -3.68
CA ARG A 85 24.07 -10.40 -3.45
C ARG A 85 22.97 -10.84 -2.48
N ASN A 86 22.33 -9.88 -1.82
CA ASN A 86 21.30 -10.09 -0.82
C ASN A 86 20.27 -8.98 -0.90
N VAL A 87 19.05 -9.28 -0.45
CA VAL A 87 18.03 -8.27 -0.16
C VAL A 87 18.44 -7.46 1.06
N ARG A 88 18.22 -6.13 1.04
CA ARG A 88 18.52 -5.29 2.21
C ARG A 88 17.66 -5.67 3.41
N ALA A 89 18.26 -5.72 4.60
CA ALA A 89 17.57 -6.06 5.85
C ALA A 89 16.33 -5.21 6.13
N VAL A 90 16.31 -3.94 5.71
CA VAL A 90 15.13 -3.06 5.86
C VAL A 90 13.91 -3.60 5.10
N MET A 91 14.09 -4.25 3.95
CA MET A 91 12.97 -4.78 3.16
C MET A 91 12.36 -6.01 3.82
N LYS A 92 13.22 -6.87 4.40
CA LYS A 92 12.79 -7.98 5.24
C LYS A 92 12.00 -7.46 6.44
N ARG A 93 12.53 -6.43 7.10
CA ARG A 93 11.87 -5.80 8.25
C ARG A 93 10.50 -5.21 7.90
N VAL A 94 10.36 -4.57 6.75
CA VAL A 94 9.07 -4.05 6.27
C VAL A 94 8.04 -5.17 6.13
N VAL A 95 8.42 -6.32 5.56
CA VAL A 95 7.52 -7.48 5.43
C VAL A 95 7.17 -8.06 6.80
N GLU A 96 8.13 -8.16 7.72
CA GLU A 96 7.88 -8.59 9.11
C GLU A 96 6.89 -7.67 9.83
N ASP A 97 7.11 -6.35 9.78
CA ASP A 97 6.25 -5.37 10.46
C ASP A 97 4.83 -5.39 9.87
N ILE A 98 4.68 -5.52 8.56
CA ILE A 98 3.36 -5.68 7.92
C ILE A 98 2.69 -6.99 8.35
N THR A 99 3.45 -8.08 8.50
CA THR A 99 2.92 -9.37 8.98
C THR A 99 2.45 -9.27 10.44
N ILE A 100 3.20 -8.56 11.28
CA ILE A 100 2.80 -8.27 12.66
C ILE A 100 1.49 -7.45 12.67
N ILE A 101 1.41 -6.40 11.85
CA ILE A 101 0.19 -5.59 11.73
C ILE A 101 -0.98 -6.43 11.22
N ASP A 102 -0.79 -7.29 10.21
CA ASP A 102 -1.84 -8.21 9.71
C ASP A 102 -2.38 -9.10 10.84
N SER A 103 -1.50 -9.66 11.67
CA SER A 103 -1.93 -10.47 12.81
C SER A 103 -2.74 -9.66 13.84
N GLN A 104 -2.28 -8.45 14.18
CA GLN A 104 -2.95 -7.57 15.14
C GLN A 104 -4.31 -7.11 14.63
N VAL A 105 -4.36 -6.61 13.40
CA VAL A 105 -5.58 -6.17 12.74
C VAL A 105 -6.53 -7.35 12.50
N GLY A 106 -6.02 -8.55 12.22
CA GLY A 106 -6.82 -9.77 12.08
C GLY A 106 -7.51 -10.24 13.35
N THR A 107 -7.00 -9.86 14.54
CA THR A 107 -7.75 -10.06 15.80
C THR A 107 -8.95 -9.10 15.92
N LEU A 108 -8.92 -8.01 15.14
CA LEU A 108 -9.82 -6.88 15.26
C LEU A 108 -10.83 -6.73 14.10
N LEU A 109 -10.45 -7.03 12.87
CA LEU A 109 -11.26 -6.80 11.69
C LEU A 109 -11.52 -8.10 10.96
N ALA A 110 -12.68 -8.17 10.31
CA ALA A 110 -12.97 -9.26 9.38
C ALA A 110 -11.93 -9.26 8.26
N GLU A 111 -11.60 -10.44 7.74
CA GLU A 111 -10.59 -10.66 6.70
C GLU A 111 -10.84 -9.75 5.47
N GLY A 112 -12.10 -9.64 5.03
CA GLY A 112 -12.48 -9.03 3.75
C GLY A 112 -12.42 -10.03 2.60
N VAL A 113 -12.92 -9.65 1.42
CA VAL A 113 -12.87 -10.49 0.21
C VAL A 113 -11.57 -10.20 -0.53
N ARG A 114 -10.81 -11.22 -0.93
CA ARG A 114 -9.68 -11.09 -1.86
C ARG A 114 -10.15 -11.39 -3.27
N LYS A 115 -9.63 -10.66 -4.27
CA LYS A 115 -9.77 -11.09 -5.67
C LYS A 115 -9.05 -12.43 -5.80
N ALA A 116 -9.66 -13.39 -6.50
CA ALA A 116 -9.04 -14.71 -6.69
C ALA A 116 -7.63 -14.53 -7.27
N PRO A 117 -6.63 -15.26 -6.75
CA PRO A 117 -5.27 -15.16 -7.26
C PRO A 117 -5.28 -15.45 -8.76
N SER A 118 -4.65 -14.61 -9.55
CA SER A 118 -4.24 -15.04 -10.88
C SER A 118 -3.32 -16.25 -10.67
N SER A 119 -3.47 -17.34 -11.41
CA SER A 119 -2.63 -18.55 -11.27
C SER A 119 -1.14 -18.33 -11.61
N ASP A 120 -0.71 -17.07 -11.70
CA ASP A 120 0.55 -16.61 -12.25
C ASP A 120 1.17 -15.46 -11.40
N SER A 121 0.64 -15.15 -10.20
CA SER A 121 1.07 -13.99 -9.39
C SER A 121 2.54 -14.00 -8.98
N SER A 122 3.18 -15.18 -8.91
CA SER A 122 4.63 -15.31 -8.69
C SER A 122 5.47 -15.24 -9.98
N LYS A 123 4.83 -15.45 -11.14
CA LYS A 123 5.47 -15.64 -12.46
C LYS A 123 5.31 -14.45 -13.40
N ARG A 124 4.31 -13.58 -13.17
CA ARG A 124 4.11 -12.34 -13.93
C ARG A 124 5.21 -11.31 -13.77
N THR A 125 6.10 -11.48 -12.79
CA THR A 125 7.37 -10.77 -12.68
C THR A 125 8.14 -10.73 -14.01
N HIS A 126 8.06 -11.79 -14.84
CA HIS A 126 8.78 -11.86 -16.11
C HIS A 126 8.13 -11.04 -17.25
N SER A 127 6.82 -10.79 -17.21
CA SER A 127 6.10 -10.21 -18.36
C SER A 127 6.25 -8.69 -18.51
N ILE A 128 6.51 -7.97 -17.42
CA ILE A 128 6.51 -6.50 -17.43
C ILE A 128 7.91 -5.93 -17.74
N LEU A 129 8.99 -6.64 -17.35
CA LEU A 129 10.37 -6.26 -17.68
C LEU A 129 10.64 -6.25 -19.20
N HIS A 130 9.97 -7.11 -19.97
CA HIS A 130 10.04 -7.07 -21.44
C HIS A 130 9.42 -5.81 -22.07
N THR A 131 8.52 -5.12 -21.36
CA THR A 131 7.94 -3.86 -21.84
C THR A 131 8.90 -2.68 -21.63
N ALA A 132 9.73 -2.73 -20.59
CA ALA A 132 10.78 -1.73 -20.36
C ALA A 132 11.93 -1.84 -21.37
N GLN A 133 12.30 -3.06 -21.79
CA GLN A 133 13.35 -3.28 -22.80
C GLN A 133 12.98 -2.73 -24.20
N ARG A 134 11.70 -2.70 -24.58
CA ARG A 134 11.30 -2.15 -25.89
C ARG A 134 11.35 -0.62 -25.98
N ASN A 135 11.48 0.08 -24.86
CA ASN A 135 11.51 1.55 -24.83
C ASN A 135 12.91 2.17 -25.00
N GLN A 136 13.96 1.38 -25.27
CA GLN A 136 15.33 1.90 -25.42
C GLN A 136 15.93 1.81 -26.84
N MET A 137 15.18 1.40 -27.87
CA MET A 137 15.66 1.43 -29.25
C MET A 137 14.65 2.10 -30.16
N ASN A 138 14.75 3.42 -30.32
CA ASN A 138 14.25 4.09 -31.53
C ASN A 138 14.95 5.43 -31.75
N TYR A 139 16.27 5.38 -31.99
CA TYR A 139 16.95 6.37 -32.82
C TYR A 139 16.98 5.84 -34.26
N GLY A 140 15.93 6.09 -35.03
CA GLY A 140 15.95 5.87 -36.48
C GLY A 140 14.61 5.45 -37.09
N LYS A 141 14.11 6.33 -37.97
CA LYS A 141 13.12 6.09 -39.05
C LYS A 141 11.65 5.89 -38.64
N ASN A 142 10.88 6.96 -38.86
CA ASN A 142 9.53 7.04 -39.42
C ASN A 142 8.69 5.75 -39.44
N LEU A 143 7.74 5.65 -38.51
CA LEU A 143 6.42 4.96 -38.56
C LEU A 143 6.07 4.61 -37.11
N ASN A 144 5.28 5.45 -36.40
CA ASN A 144 4.50 5.08 -35.19
C ASN A 144 3.91 6.32 -34.50
N ILE A 145 3.07 7.07 -35.23
CA ILE A 145 2.28 8.17 -34.64
C ILE A 145 1.17 7.61 -33.71
N ASP A 146 0.86 6.31 -33.79
CA ASP A 146 -0.24 5.70 -33.02
C ASP A 146 0.19 5.02 -31.70
N THR A 147 1.46 4.62 -31.55
CA THR A 147 1.94 3.94 -30.33
C THR A 147 2.19 4.91 -29.19
N SER A 148 2.61 6.14 -29.50
CA SER A 148 2.80 7.20 -28.51
C SER A 148 1.46 7.66 -27.94
N LEU A 149 0.43 7.78 -28.79
CA LEU A 149 -0.94 8.07 -28.34
C LEU A 149 -1.48 6.97 -27.43
N MET A 150 -1.31 5.69 -27.79
CA MET A 150 -1.75 4.56 -26.97
C MET A 150 -1.03 4.49 -25.61
N SER A 151 0.28 4.76 -25.58
CA SER A 151 1.06 4.81 -24.34
C SER A 151 0.69 6.00 -23.45
N ASN A 152 0.34 7.14 -24.05
CA ASN A 152 -0.17 8.31 -23.35
C ASN A 152 -1.61 8.08 -22.85
N ILE A 153 -2.41 7.29 -23.55
CA ILE A 153 -3.76 6.87 -23.14
C ILE A 153 -3.69 5.86 -21.98
N GLN A 154 -2.77 4.88 -22.00
CA GLN A 154 -2.52 4.01 -20.84
C GLN A 154 -1.95 4.78 -19.63
N LYS A 155 -1.19 5.86 -19.87
CA LYS A 155 -0.82 6.84 -18.83
C LYS A 155 -1.99 7.70 -18.36
N LEU A 156 -3.00 7.94 -19.20
CA LEU A 156 -4.23 8.64 -18.81
C LEU A 156 -5.15 7.73 -17.96
N PHE A 157 -5.09 6.40 -18.15
CA PHE A 157 -5.66 5.38 -17.26
C PHE A 157 -4.72 4.99 -16.10
N THR A 158 -3.56 5.65 -15.96
CA THR A 158 -2.85 5.79 -14.68
C THR A 158 -3.62 6.79 -13.82
N GLU A 159 -4.90 6.48 -13.64
CA GLU A 159 -5.82 7.16 -12.75
C GLU A 159 -5.08 7.23 -11.42
N ARG A 160 -4.71 8.47 -11.06
CA ARG A 160 -3.93 8.83 -9.88
C ARG A 160 -4.27 7.84 -8.79
N ILE A 161 -3.32 6.98 -8.37
CA ILE A 161 -3.58 6.13 -7.22
C ILE A 161 -3.90 7.11 -6.09
N GLU A 162 -5.17 7.25 -5.73
CA GLU A 162 -5.54 8.17 -4.68
C GLU A 162 -4.95 7.60 -3.40
N VAL A 163 -4.05 8.34 -2.76
CA VAL A 163 -3.46 7.92 -1.48
C VAL A 163 -4.57 7.68 -0.45
N PHE A 164 -5.70 8.38 -0.61
CA PHE A 164 -6.78 8.50 0.35
C PHE A 164 -8.11 7.94 -0.18
N THR A 165 -8.08 6.77 -0.83
CA THR A 165 -9.31 5.99 -0.98
C THR A 165 -9.83 5.67 0.42
N ALA A 166 -11.13 5.85 0.67
CA ALA A 166 -11.72 5.58 1.98
C ALA A 166 -11.36 4.17 2.45
N VAL A 167 -10.79 4.07 3.66
CA VAL A 167 -10.43 2.78 4.24
C VAL A 167 -11.70 2.12 4.79
N ASP A 168 -12.00 0.94 4.26
CA ASP A 168 -13.09 0.12 4.75
C ASP A 168 -12.71 -0.57 6.06
N PHE A 169 -13.72 -0.90 6.88
CA PHE A 169 -13.56 -1.66 8.13
C PHE A 169 -13.30 -3.15 7.87
N ASN A 170 -12.27 -3.47 7.10
CA ASN A 170 -11.77 -4.82 6.91
C ASN A 170 -10.25 -4.83 6.88
N LYS A 171 -9.69 -5.99 7.22
CA LYS A 171 -8.25 -6.20 7.35
C LYS A 171 -7.49 -5.85 6.07
N ILE A 172 -7.96 -6.33 4.93
CA ILE A 172 -7.33 -6.10 3.63
C ILE A 172 -7.26 -4.61 3.27
N SER A 173 -8.34 -3.85 3.51
CA SER A 173 -8.37 -2.41 3.22
C SER A 173 -7.37 -1.64 4.08
N VAL A 174 -7.27 -1.98 5.37
CA VAL A 174 -6.30 -1.37 6.29
C VAL A 174 -4.88 -1.64 5.82
N LEU A 175 -4.54 -2.90 5.54
CA LEU A 175 -3.21 -3.28 5.07
C LEU A 175 -2.86 -2.65 3.72
N THR A 176 -3.83 -2.61 2.80
CA THR A 176 -3.67 -1.94 1.50
C THR A 176 -3.34 -0.45 1.69
N GLY A 177 -4.04 0.24 2.59
CA GLY A 177 -3.75 1.64 2.91
C GLY A 177 -2.33 1.85 3.44
N ILE A 178 -1.90 1.01 4.40
CA ILE A 178 -0.56 1.05 4.99
C ILE A 178 0.52 0.83 3.92
N ILE A 179 0.35 -0.20 3.09
CA ILE A 179 1.28 -0.55 2.00
C ILE A 179 1.35 0.58 0.96
N LYS A 180 0.22 1.18 0.58
CA LYS A 180 0.20 2.33 -0.36
C LYS A 180 1.02 3.51 0.16
N ILE A 181 0.91 3.86 1.43
CA ILE A 181 1.66 4.96 2.06
C ILE A 181 3.17 4.64 2.03
N ALA A 182 3.54 3.43 2.43
CA ALA A 182 4.92 2.97 2.47
C ALA A 182 5.57 2.97 1.08
N LEU A 183 4.92 2.34 0.09
CA LEU A 183 5.46 2.22 -1.27
C LEU A 183 5.54 3.57 -1.99
N LYS A 184 4.56 4.46 -1.84
CA LYS A 184 4.66 5.82 -2.39
C LYS A 184 5.79 6.62 -1.77
N THR A 185 6.04 6.44 -0.47
CA THR A 185 7.20 7.05 0.18
C THR A 185 8.49 6.52 -0.41
N LEU A 186 8.59 5.20 -0.65
CA LEU A 186 9.76 4.59 -1.29
C LEU A 186 10.02 5.16 -2.70
N VAL A 187 8.99 5.21 -3.54
CA VAL A 187 9.05 5.82 -4.89
C VAL A 187 9.62 7.24 -4.83
N GLU A 188 9.07 8.07 -3.93
CA GLU A 188 9.49 9.46 -3.77
C GLU A 188 10.93 9.58 -3.26
N CYS A 189 11.32 8.74 -2.29
CA CYS A 189 12.70 8.74 -1.79
C CYS A 189 13.70 8.34 -2.88
N ILE A 190 13.35 7.37 -3.72
CA ILE A 190 14.18 6.95 -4.87
C ILE A 190 14.27 8.08 -5.90
N ARG A 191 13.17 8.76 -6.20
CA ARG A 191 13.12 9.88 -7.16
C ARG A 191 14.11 11.00 -6.82
N LEU A 192 14.39 11.19 -5.53
CA LEU A 192 15.29 12.21 -4.99
C LEU A 192 16.75 11.75 -4.86
N ARG A 193 17.13 10.60 -5.43
CA ARG A 193 18.52 10.09 -5.40
C ARG A 193 19.11 9.98 -6.79
N THR A 194 20.41 9.69 -6.84
CA THR A 194 21.15 9.40 -8.07
C THR A 194 21.81 8.05 -7.87
N PHE A 195 21.76 7.18 -8.88
CA PHE A 195 22.19 5.79 -8.74
C PHE A 195 23.35 5.46 -9.69
N SER A 196 24.28 4.63 -9.21
CA SER A 196 25.16 3.83 -10.08
C SER A 196 24.41 2.61 -10.64
N LYS A 197 25.04 1.87 -11.55
CA LYS A 197 24.57 0.56 -12.01
C LYS A 197 24.17 -0.35 -10.85
N TYR A 198 25.07 -0.60 -9.89
CA TYR A 198 24.79 -1.49 -8.78
C TYR A 198 23.79 -0.90 -7.77
N GLY A 199 23.71 0.43 -7.67
CA GLY A 199 22.65 1.10 -6.93
C GLY A 199 21.26 0.81 -7.51
N LEU A 200 21.11 0.90 -8.83
CA LEU A 200 19.88 0.54 -9.55
C LEU A 200 19.55 -0.95 -9.36
N GLN A 201 20.53 -1.83 -9.54
CA GLN A 201 20.33 -3.28 -9.37
C GLN A 201 19.91 -3.65 -7.94
N GLN A 202 20.42 -2.95 -6.91
CA GLN A 202 19.95 -3.16 -5.54
C GLN A 202 18.48 -2.76 -5.36
N ILE A 203 18.04 -1.64 -5.97
CA ILE A 203 16.62 -1.26 -5.97
C ILE A 203 15.77 -2.32 -6.68
N GLN A 204 16.25 -2.88 -7.80
CA GLN A 204 15.58 -3.97 -8.50
C GLN A 204 15.42 -5.22 -7.61
N VAL A 205 16.46 -5.62 -6.89
CA VAL A 205 16.40 -6.75 -5.93
C VAL A 205 15.41 -6.48 -4.79
N ASP A 206 15.47 -5.29 -4.20
CA ASP A 206 14.60 -4.94 -3.08
C ASP A 206 13.12 -4.87 -3.47
N THR A 207 12.83 -4.26 -4.63
CA THR A 207 11.46 -4.14 -5.15
C THR A 207 10.91 -5.51 -5.53
N HIS A 208 11.72 -6.38 -6.15
CA HIS A 208 11.33 -7.76 -6.41
C HIS A 208 10.99 -8.52 -5.12
N TYR A 209 11.84 -8.41 -4.09
CA TYR A 209 11.54 -9.02 -2.80
C TYR A 209 10.22 -8.49 -2.24
N LEU A 210 10.00 -7.18 -2.17
CA LEU A 210 8.73 -6.65 -1.69
C LEU A 210 7.53 -7.17 -2.52
N GLN A 211 7.67 -7.29 -3.84
CA GLN A 211 6.63 -7.84 -4.70
C GLN A 211 6.26 -9.27 -4.32
N MET A 212 7.24 -10.15 -4.04
CA MET A 212 7.00 -11.56 -3.66
C MET A 212 6.17 -11.71 -2.37
N TYR A 213 6.23 -10.72 -1.47
CA TYR A 213 5.61 -10.83 -0.15
C TYR A 213 4.41 -9.91 0.05
N LEU A 214 4.35 -8.74 -0.57
CA LEU A 214 3.31 -7.75 -0.26
C LEU A 214 1.95 -8.05 -0.89
N TRP A 215 1.92 -8.78 -2.01
CA TRP A 215 0.68 -9.08 -2.74
C TRP A 215 -0.38 -9.79 -1.89
N ARG A 216 0.04 -10.62 -0.92
CA ARG A 216 -0.89 -11.40 -0.07
C ARG A 216 -1.71 -10.55 0.91
N PHE A 217 -1.29 -9.31 1.14
CA PHE A 217 -1.89 -8.39 2.10
C PHE A 217 -2.83 -7.37 1.44
N VAL A 218 -2.89 -7.32 0.11
CA VAL A 218 -3.70 -6.35 -0.64
C VAL A 218 -4.88 -7.01 -1.36
N HIS A 219 -5.93 -6.23 -1.64
CA HIS A 219 -7.08 -6.73 -2.38
C HIS A 219 -6.75 -6.96 -3.87
N ASP A 220 -6.06 -6.00 -4.48
CA ASP A 220 -5.64 -6.00 -5.87
C ASP A 220 -4.11 -5.95 -5.94
N GLU A 221 -3.48 -7.04 -6.36
CA GLU A 221 -2.03 -7.15 -6.49
C GLU A 221 -1.43 -6.11 -7.45
N ASN A 222 -2.22 -5.64 -8.43
CA ASN A 222 -1.76 -4.66 -9.43
C ASN A 222 -1.31 -3.35 -8.78
N ILE A 223 -1.84 -3.00 -7.61
CA ILE A 223 -1.40 -1.78 -6.90
C ILE A 223 0.04 -1.89 -6.41
N VAL A 224 0.44 -3.08 -5.97
CA VAL A 224 1.80 -3.36 -5.50
C VAL A 224 2.74 -3.38 -6.70
N HIS A 225 2.35 -4.09 -7.78
CA HIS A 225 3.12 -4.12 -9.02
C HIS A 225 3.35 -2.72 -9.58
N PHE A 226 2.29 -1.92 -9.73
CA PHE A 226 2.40 -0.56 -10.26
C PHE A 226 3.35 0.32 -9.45
N LEU A 227 3.22 0.34 -8.13
CA LEU A 227 4.05 1.22 -7.28
C LEU A 227 5.52 0.77 -7.26
N LEU A 228 5.77 -0.54 -7.31
CA LEU A 228 7.13 -1.08 -7.37
C LEU A 228 7.76 -0.88 -8.75
N ASP A 229 6.98 -1.00 -9.83
CA ASP A 229 7.42 -0.64 -11.18
C ASP A 229 7.75 0.85 -11.28
N GLU A 230 6.92 1.72 -10.68
CA GLU A 230 7.21 3.16 -10.60
C GLU A 230 8.52 3.43 -9.84
N ALA A 231 8.80 2.68 -8.77
CA ALA A 231 10.05 2.78 -8.02
C ALA A 231 11.27 2.39 -8.88
N ILE A 232 11.20 1.28 -9.63
CA ILE A 232 12.27 0.85 -10.54
C ILE A 232 12.45 1.89 -11.66
N ASN A 233 11.37 2.33 -12.31
CA ASN A 233 11.42 3.33 -13.37
C ASN A 233 12.04 4.65 -12.88
N SER A 234 11.67 5.08 -11.68
CA SER A 234 12.28 6.23 -11.01
C SER A 234 13.79 6.02 -10.83
N ALA A 235 14.23 4.86 -10.35
CA ALA A 235 15.65 4.54 -10.22
C ALA A 235 16.40 4.53 -11.56
N VAL A 236 15.80 3.95 -12.62
CA VAL A 236 16.37 3.93 -13.99
C VAL A 236 16.58 5.36 -14.50
N HIS A 237 15.57 6.22 -14.37
CA HIS A 237 15.66 7.63 -14.79
C HIS A 237 16.69 8.45 -13.99
N ARG A 238 17.02 7.99 -12.78
CA ARG A 238 17.98 8.63 -11.88
C ARG A 238 19.36 7.96 -11.91
N CYS A 239 19.55 6.94 -12.73
CA CYS A 239 20.81 6.22 -12.88
C CYS A 239 21.70 6.90 -13.91
N ILE A 240 23.01 6.96 -13.64
CA ILE A 240 24.01 7.54 -14.56
C ILE A 240 24.17 6.65 -15.80
N GLU A 241 24.29 5.34 -15.59
CA GLU A 241 24.44 4.31 -16.62
C GLU A 241 23.52 3.15 -16.27
N PRO A 242 22.23 3.23 -16.69
CA PRO A 242 21.25 2.24 -16.30
C PRO A 242 21.53 0.90 -16.98
N GLU A 243 21.86 -0.10 -16.16
CA GLU A 243 21.96 -1.50 -16.58
C GLU A 243 21.24 -2.39 -15.57
N MET A 244 20.17 -3.02 -16.00
CA MET A 244 19.36 -3.90 -15.16
C MET A 244 20.11 -5.22 -14.90
N MET A 245 19.88 -5.81 -13.73
CA MET A 245 20.32 -7.16 -13.43
C MET A 245 19.39 -8.17 -14.12
N GLU A 246 19.98 -9.28 -14.58
CA GLU A 246 19.23 -10.38 -15.18
C GLU A 246 18.11 -10.88 -14.22
N PRO A 247 16.87 -11.04 -14.70
CA PRO A 247 15.73 -11.38 -13.84
C PRO A 247 15.93 -12.67 -13.03
N SER A 248 16.57 -13.68 -13.63
CA SER A 248 16.87 -14.96 -12.96
C SER A 248 17.87 -14.82 -11.80
N VAL A 249 18.80 -13.85 -11.89
CA VAL A 249 19.75 -13.56 -10.81
C VAL A 249 19.02 -12.86 -9.66
N VAL A 250 18.13 -11.92 -9.98
CA VAL A 250 17.29 -11.23 -8.99
C VAL A 250 16.40 -12.23 -8.23
N GLU A 251 15.75 -13.13 -8.96
CA GLU A 251 14.93 -14.19 -8.41
C GLU A 251 15.74 -15.07 -7.45
N MET A 252 16.90 -15.57 -7.88
CA MET A 252 17.79 -16.39 -7.06
C MET A 252 18.23 -15.68 -5.77
N ILE A 253 18.54 -14.38 -5.84
CA ILE A 253 18.91 -13.59 -4.64
C ILE A 253 17.74 -13.49 -3.67
N CYS A 254 16.53 -13.27 -4.19
CA CYS A 254 15.32 -13.12 -3.37
C CYS A 254 14.85 -14.44 -2.75
N GLU A 255 14.97 -15.56 -3.47
CA GLU A 255 14.62 -16.90 -2.95
C GLU A 255 15.54 -17.37 -1.84
N LYS A 256 16.81 -16.94 -1.85
CA LYS A 256 17.81 -17.26 -0.81
C LYS A 256 17.72 -16.36 0.42
N SER A 257 16.85 -15.36 0.41
CA SER A 257 16.77 -14.29 1.40
C SER A 257 15.81 -14.59 2.54
#